data_AF-A0A9D4QR55-F1
#
_entry.id   AF-A0A9D4QR55-F1
#
_cell.length_a   1.000
_cell.length_b   1.000
_cell.length_c   1.000
_cell.angle_alpha   90.00
_cell.angle_beta   90.00
_cell.angle_gamma   90.00
#
_symmetry.space_group_name_H-M   'P 1'
#
loop_
_entity.id
_entity.type
_entity.pdbx_description
1 polymer ?
#
loop_
_entity_poly.entity_id
_entity_poly.type
_entity_poly.pdbx_seq_one_letter_code
_entity_poly.pdbx_strand_id
1 'polypeptide(L)'
;MLQTKCNRAEEGEVTIDNAERTEDRAAVESTERRKKVMWPAKRSERQSREQAELIYTFGKELFGTAQEKVGQPKVGGNRRQQKISNLRGELRRLKSRFRQAEEEEKQGLAELRDGVRKEIQCLRRAEKLRRKRH
;
A
#
# COMPACT_ATOMS: atom_id res chain seq x y z
N MET A 1 74.93 -13.49 58.23
CA MET A 1 75.10 -14.96 58.25
C MET A 1 74.04 -15.50 59.20
N LEU A 2 73.09 -16.37 58.87
CA LEU A 2 72.96 -17.38 57.82
C LEU A 2 71.46 -17.62 57.54
N GLN A 3 71.12 -17.92 56.28
CA GLN A 3 69.91 -18.65 55.92
C GLN A 3 70.04 -20.09 56.45
N THR A 4 69.00 -20.80 56.89
CA THR A 4 68.08 -21.58 56.05
C THR A 4 67.26 -22.48 57.00
N LYS A 5 66.05 -22.87 56.60
CA LYS A 5 65.67 -24.28 56.44
C LYS A 5 64.27 -24.37 55.81
N CYS A 6 64.26 -24.86 54.58
CA CYS A 6 63.10 -25.48 53.97
C CYS A 6 62.70 -26.73 54.75
N ASN A 7 61.42 -27.08 54.74
CA ASN A 7 60.96 -28.46 54.80
C ASN A 7 59.71 -28.63 53.94
N ARG A 8 59.57 -29.85 53.43
CA ARG A 8 59.02 -30.24 52.13
C ARG A 8 57.75 -31.07 52.30
N ALA A 9 56.81 -30.84 51.38
CA ALA A 9 55.79 -31.71 50.79
C ALA A 9 54.82 -32.50 51.66
N GLU A 10 53.53 -32.32 51.39
CA GLU A 10 52.59 -33.42 51.17
C GLU A 10 51.71 -33.07 49.94
N GLU A 11 51.89 -33.80 48.84
CA GLU A 11 50.99 -33.81 47.70
C GLU A 11 50.29 -35.17 47.69
N GLY A 12 48.98 -35.16 47.89
CA GLY A 12 48.13 -36.35 47.83
C GLY A 12 46.71 -35.96 47.44
N GLU A 13 46.30 -36.43 46.25
CA GLU A 13 44.92 -36.76 45.85
C GLU A 13 43.81 -35.69 45.96
N VAL A 14 43.63 -34.84 44.94
CA VAL A 14 42.29 -34.32 44.55
C VAL A 14 42.29 -33.90 43.06
N THR A 15 42.17 -34.83 42.12
CA THR A 15 42.17 -34.48 40.67
C THR A 15 41.07 -35.16 39.86
N ILE A 16 39.84 -35.26 40.39
CA ILE A 16 38.70 -35.75 39.59
C ILE A 16 37.50 -34.78 39.61
N ASP A 17 37.25 -34.04 40.70
CA ASP A 17 36.06 -33.15 40.80
C ASP A 17 36.20 -31.77 40.09
N ASN A 18 37.38 -31.45 39.57
CA ASN A 18 37.65 -30.13 38.99
C ASN A 18 37.27 -30.03 37.50
N ALA A 19 37.14 -31.13 36.77
CA ALA A 19 36.82 -31.11 35.35
C ALA A 19 35.34 -30.77 35.08
N GLU A 20 34.40 -31.45 35.76
CA GLU A 20 32.95 -31.24 35.56
C GLU A 20 32.49 -29.83 36.00
N ARG A 21 33.06 -29.27 37.08
CA ARG A 21 32.81 -27.88 37.49
C ARG A 21 33.28 -26.84 36.48
N THR A 22 34.33 -27.14 35.71
CA THR A 22 34.83 -26.19 34.70
C THR A 22 33.98 -26.19 33.44
N GLU A 23 33.37 -27.32 33.08
CA GLU A 23 32.45 -27.42 31.94
C GLU A 23 31.13 -26.69 32.22
N ASP A 24 30.55 -26.88 33.42
CA ASP A 24 29.35 -26.15 33.83
C ASP A 24 29.61 -24.63 33.93
N ARG A 25 30.78 -24.24 34.42
CA ARG A 25 31.19 -22.82 34.48
C ARG A 25 31.43 -22.23 33.10
N ALA A 26 32.05 -22.98 32.18
CA ALA A 26 32.24 -22.57 30.80
C ALA A 26 30.90 -22.50 30.03
N ALA A 27 29.95 -23.38 30.32
CA ALA A 27 28.60 -23.33 29.75
C ALA A 27 27.82 -22.10 30.26
N VAL A 28 27.86 -21.80 31.55
CA VAL A 28 27.26 -20.59 32.14
C VAL A 28 27.92 -19.34 31.54
N GLU A 29 29.25 -19.29 31.47
CA GLU A 29 29.97 -18.15 30.91
C GLU A 29 29.73 -17.98 29.39
N SER A 30 29.57 -19.08 28.65
CA SER A 30 29.17 -19.06 27.23
C SER A 30 27.74 -18.56 27.04
N THR A 31 26.80 -18.95 27.91
CA THR A 31 25.42 -18.43 27.87
C THR A 31 25.35 -16.96 28.29
N GLU A 32 26.16 -16.52 29.26
CA GLU A 32 26.26 -15.12 29.67
C GLU A 32 26.92 -14.25 28.61
N ARG A 33 27.98 -14.74 27.95
CA ARG A 33 28.57 -14.08 26.77
C ARG A 33 27.56 -13.99 25.63
N ARG A 34 26.80 -15.05 25.35
CA ARG A 34 25.69 -15.03 24.37
C ARG A 34 24.62 -14.00 24.75
N LYS A 35 24.19 -13.94 26.02
CA LYS A 35 23.25 -12.92 26.52
C LYS A 35 23.82 -11.50 26.39
N LYS A 36 25.11 -11.31 26.66
CA LYS A 36 25.81 -10.02 26.60
C LYS A 36 26.03 -9.49 25.18
N VAL A 37 26.16 -10.37 24.19
CA VAL A 37 26.22 -10.00 22.75
C VAL A 37 24.82 -9.86 22.15
N MET A 38 23.84 -10.63 22.62
CA MET A 38 22.44 -10.59 22.15
C MET A 38 21.65 -9.36 22.66
N TRP A 39 21.97 -8.83 23.84
CA TRP A 39 21.28 -7.66 24.42
C TRP A 39 21.49 -6.36 23.61
N PRO A 40 22.72 -6.02 23.15
CA PRO A 40 22.95 -4.92 22.21
C PRO A 40 22.25 -5.13 20.86
N ALA A 41 22.26 -6.36 20.32
CA ALA A 41 21.64 -6.66 19.03
C ALA A 41 20.12 -6.45 19.07
N LYS A 42 19.44 -6.93 20.13
CA LYS A 42 18.01 -6.70 20.35
C LYS A 42 17.68 -5.23 20.57
N ARG A 43 18.57 -4.47 21.22
CA ARG A 43 18.41 -3.01 21.40
C ARG A 43 18.52 -2.28 20.06
N SER A 44 19.51 -2.61 19.25
CA SER A 44 19.68 -2.02 17.91
C SER A 44 18.50 -2.34 17.00
N GLU A 45 17.97 -3.55 17.06
CA GLU A 45 16.81 -3.96 16.28
C GLU A 45 15.53 -3.23 16.74
N ARG A 46 15.34 -3.05 18.06
CA ARG A 46 14.25 -2.23 18.61
C ARG A 46 14.36 -0.76 18.16
N GLN A 47 15.53 -0.16 18.26
CA GLN A 47 15.76 1.22 17.81
C GLN A 47 15.48 1.38 16.31
N SER A 48 15.87 0.39 15.49
CA SER A 48 15.59 0.40 14.06
C SER A 48 14.08 0.30 13.76
N ARG A 49 13.36 -0.51 14.53
CA ARG A 49 11.89 -0.66 14.41
C ARG A 49 11.16 0.62 14.83
N GLU A 50 11.56 1.23 15.95
CA GLU A 50 11.02 2.50 16.45
C GLU A 50 11.25 3.63 15.42
N GLN A 51 12.43 3.70 14.82
CA GLN A 51 12.73 4.66 13.76
C GLN A 51 11.87 4.42 12.50
N ALA A 52 11.72 3.16 12.08
CA ALA A 52 10.86 2.82 10.95
C ALA A 52 9.39 3.19 11.20
N GLU A 53 8.90 2.99 12.43
CA GLU A 53 7.54 3.36 12.82
C GLU A 53 7.33 4.88 12.84
N LEU A 54 8.31 5.65 13.32
CA LEU A 54 8.29 7.12 13.26
C LEU A 54 8.29 7.63 11.81
N ILE A 55 9.12 7.05 10.94
CA ILE A 55 9.15 7.42 9.51
C ILE A 55 7.81 7.08 8.85
N TYR A 56 7.24 5.92 9.16
CA TYR A 56 5.95 5.50 8.62
C TYR A 56 4.81 6.40 9.10
N THR A 57 4.73 6.71 10.39
CA THR A 57 3.70 7.58 10.96
C THR A 57 3.79 8.99 10.39
N PHE A 58 4.99 9.56 10.30
CA PHE A 58 5.22 10.87 9.70
C PHE A 58 4.88 10.89 8.20
N GLY A 59 5.29 9.86 7.45
CA GLY A 59 4.93 9.69 6.05
C GLY A 59 3.41 9.54 5.85
N LYS A 60 2.75 8.81 6.75
CA LYS A 60 1.29 8.63 6.74
C LYS A 60 0.55 9.93 7.07
N GLU A 61 1.07 10.75 7.98
CA GLU A 61 0.50 12.05 8.31
C GLU A 61 0.63 13.05 7.16
N LEU A 62 1.81 13.11 6.52
CA LEU A 62 2.09 14.06 5.45
C LEU A 62 1.44 13.69 4.12
N PHE A 63 1.48 12.41 3.74
CA PHE A 63 1.10 11.93 2.41
C PHE A 63 -0.21 11.12 2.42
N GLY A 64 -0.76 10.83 3.60
CA GLY A 64 -1.87 9.92 3.78
C GLY A 64 -1.43 8.45 3.62
N THR A 65 -2.35 7.51 3.87
CA THR A 65 -2.21 6.18 3.30
C THR A 65 -2.55 6.26 1.82
N ALA A 66 -1.94 5.42 0.98
CA ALA A 66 -2.41 5.20 -0.38
C ALA A 66 -3.84 4.67 -0.28
N GLN A 67 -4.81 5.57 -0.22
CA GLN A 67 -6.21 5.25 -0.36
C GLN A 67 -6.32 4.46 -1.66
N GLU A 68 -7.04 3.34 -1.65
CA GLU A 68 -7.58 2.80 -2.89
C GLU A 68 -8.09 3.99 -3.69
N LYS A 69 -7.70 4.09 -4.96
CA LYS A 69 -8.15 5.17 -5.84
C LYS A 69 -9.67 5.07 -5.91
N VAL A 70 -10.37 5.69 -4.95
CA VAL A 70 -11.80 5.91 -5.01
C VAL A 70 -11.94 6.74 -6.26
N GLY A 71 -12.43 6.07 -7.31
CA GLY A 71 -12.24 6.50 -8.70
C GLY A 71 -12.47 7.99 -8.79
N GLN A 72 -11.52 8.71 -9.40
CA GLN A 72 -11.54 10.17 -9.52
C GLN A 72 -12.98 10.63 -9.69
N PRO A 73 -13.46 11.59 -8.86
CA PRO A 73 -14.83 12.08 -9.01
C PRO A 73 -14.97 12.43 -10.48
N LYS A 74 -15.92 11.79 -11.17
CA LYS A 74 -16.15 12.02 -12.60
C LYS A 74 -16.39 13.50 -12.71
N VAL A 75 -15.35 14.26 -13.11
CA VAL A 75 -15.44 15.70 -13.31
C VAL A 75 -16.63 15.86 -14.22
N GLY A 76 -17.74 16.37 -13.67
CA GLY A 76 -19.02 16.37 -14.33
C GLY A 76 -18.80 16.92 -15.72
N GLY A 77 -19.05 16.10 -16.73
CA GLY A 77 -18.73 16.46 -18.11
C GLY A 77 -19.29 17.84 -18.40
N ASN A 78 -18.60 18.61 -19.25
CA ASN A 78 -19.06 19.95 -19.65
C ASN A 78 -20.56 19.90 -20.00
N ARG A 79 -21.36 20.93 -19.67
CA ARG A 79 -22.82 20.96 -19.90
C ARG A 79 -23.22 20.39 -21.28
N ARG A 80 -22.43 20.66 -22.32
CA ARG A 80 -22.63 20.10 -23.68
C ARG A 80 -22.43 18.58 -23.75
N GLN A 81 -21.40 18.04 -23.10
CA GLN A 81 -21.13 16.60 -23.01
C GLN A 81 -22.23 15.88 -22.21
N GLN A 82 -22.69 16.49 -21.11
CA GLN A 82 -23.84 15.99 -20.34
C GLN A 82 -25.08 15.89 -21.24
N LYS A 83 -25.38 16.95 -22.00
CA LYS A 83 -26.52 16.99 -22.92
C LYS A 83 -26.39 15.94 -24.04
N ILE A 84 -25.20 15.77 -24.62
CA ILE A 84 -24.93 14.69 -25.60
C ILE A 84 -25.19 13.31 -25.00
N SER A 85 -24.83 13.07 -23.74
CA SER A 85 -25.08 11.81 -23.05
C SER A 85 -26.58 11.53 -22.90
N ASN A 86 -27.35 12.55 -22.49
CA ASN A 86 -28.80 12.45 -22.35
C ASN A 86 -29.48 12.14 -23.69
N LEU A 87 -29.13 12.87 -24.75
CA LEU A 87 -29.66 12.65 -26.11
C LEU A 87 -29.30 11.26 -26.66
N ARG A 88 -28.14 10.70 -26.29
CA ARG A 88 -27.79 9.30 -26.61
C ARG A 88 -28.65 8.30 -25.84
N GLY A 89 -29.06 8.63 -24.62
CA GLY A 89 -30.05 7.87 -23.86
C GLY A 89 -31.41 7.88 -24.56
N GLU A 90 -31.87 9.04 -25.00
CA GLU A 90 -33.11 9.21 -25.74
C GLU A 90 -33.10 8.43 -27.06
N LEU A 91 -32.01 8.46 -27.84
CA LEU A 91 -31.87 7.64 -29.04
C LEU A 91 -32.02 6.14 -28.77
N ARG A 92 -31.50 5.65 -27.62
CA ARG A 92 -31.66 4.24 -27.24
C ARG A 92 -33.12 3.92 -26.92
N ARG A 93 -33.82 4.83 -26.24
CA ARG A 93 -35.26 4.69 -25.94
C ARG A 93 -36.09 4.72 -27.23
N LEU A 94 -35.84 5.68 -28.12
CA LEU A 94 -36.48 5.77 -29.43
C LEU A 94 -36.22 4.53 -30.29
N LYS A 95 -35.00 4.00 -30.29
CA LYS A 95 -34.69 2.74 -30.98
C LYS A 95 -35.48 1.55 -30.41
N SER A 96 -35.64 1.49 -29.09
CA SER A 96 -36.46 0.46 -28.46
C SER A 96 -37.92 0.56 -28.86
N ARG A 97 -38.49 1.78 -28.83
CA ARG A 97 -39.87 2.05 -29.25
C ARG A 97 -40.09 1.74 -30.73
N PHE A 98 -39.16 2.15 -31.60
CA PHE A 98 -39.22 1.86 -33.03
C PHE A 98 -39.28 0.37 -33.36
N ARG A 99 -38.69 -0.49 -32.52
CA ARG A 99 -38.78 -1.94 -32.68
C ARG A 99 -40.13 -2.52 -32.31
N GLN A 100 -40.89 -1.84 -31.44
CA GLN A 100 -42.17 -2.29 -30.91
C GLN A 100 -43.37 -1.62 -31.59
N ALA A 101 -43.15 -0.46 -32.23
CA ALA A 101 -44.19 0.34 -32.85
C ALA A 101 -44.70 -0.28 -34.17
N GLU A 102 -45.95 0.04 -34.50
CA GLU A 102 -46.59 -0.31 -35.77
C GLU A 102 -46.02 0.54 -36.93
N GLU A 103 -46.22 0.11 -38.18
CA GLU A 103 -45.62 0.75 -39.37
C GLU A 103 -46.01 2.23 -39.51
N GLU A 104 -47.23 2.61 -39.14
CA GLU A 104 -47.70 4.00 -39.19
C GLU A 104 -46.93 4.91 -38.23
N GLU A 105 -46.64 4.43 -37.02
CA GLU A 105 -45.92 5.19 -35.99
C GLU A 105 -44.41 5.24 -36.24
N LYS A 106 -43.86 4.29 -37.00
CA LYS A 106 -42.42 4.22 -37.30
C LYS A 106 -41.92 5.47 -38.03
N GLN A 107 -42.73 6.05 -38.90
CA GLN A 107 -42.34 7.26 -39.62
C GLN A 107 -42.14 8.45 -38.68
N GLY A 108 -43.08 8.69 -37.76
CA GLY A 108 -42.94 9.74 -36.74
C GLY A 108 -41.76 9.49 -35.80
N LEU A 109 -41.51 8.23 -35.41
CA LEU A 109 -40.35 7.88 -34.60
C LEU A 109 -39.01 8.08 -35.34
N ALA A 110 -38.99 7.89 -36.66
CA ALA A 110 -37.82 8.15 -37.49
C ALA A 110 -37.51 9.65 -37.56
N GLU A 111 -38.52 10.49 -37.73
CA GLU A 111 -38.39 11.95 -37.72
C GLU A 111 -37.85 12.47 -36.38
N LEU A 112 -38.40 11.98 -35.26
CA LEU A 112 -37.91 12.29 -33.91
C LEU A 112 -36.44 11.87 -33.73
N ARG A 113 -36.08 10.68 -34.20
CA ARG A 113 -34.70 10.18 -34.14
C ARG A 113 -33.74 11.09 -34.91
N ASP A 114 -34.16 11.57 -36.08
CA ASP A 114 -33.32 12.42 -36.93
C ASP A 114 -33.20 13.84 -36.35
N GLY A 115 -34.24 14.37 -35.69
CA GLY A 115 -34.16 15.59 -34.88
C GLY A 115 -33.10 15.49 -33.78
N VAL A 116 -33.14 14.43 -32.98
CA VAL A 116 -32.16 14.19 -31.91
C VAL A 116 -30.73 14.04 -32.46
N ARG A 117 -30.56 13.37 -33.60
CA ARG A 117 -29.25 13.25 -34.27
C ARG A 117 -28.70 14.60 -34.72
N LYS A 118 -29.55 15.48 -35.28
CA LYS A 118 -29.17 16.85 -35.67
C LYS A 118 -28.71 17.65 -34.46
N GLU A 119 -29.41 17.56 -33.33
CA GLU A 119 -29.02 18.26 -32.10
C GLU A 119 -27.67 17.78 -31.56
N ILE A 120 -27.41 16.47 -31.54
CA ILE A 120 -26.10 15.91 -31.17
C ILE A 120 -25.00 16.45 -32.08
N GLN A 121 -25.24 16.50 -33.39
CA GLN A 121 -24.27 17.06 -34.35
C GLN A 121 -23.97 18.54 -34.06
N CYS A 122 -24.99 19.33 -33.78
CA CYS A 122 -24.82 20.76 -33.45
C CYS A 122 -24.00 20.94 -32.18
N LEU A 123 -24.29 20.18 -31.12
CA LEU A 123 -23.54 20.23 -29.86
C LEU A 123 -22.07 19.82 -30.04
N ARG A 124 -21.81 18.78 -30.85
CA ARG A 124 -20.44 18.34 -31.17
C ARG A 124 -19.67 19.38 -31.96
N ARG A 125 -20.31 20.03 -32.94
CA ARG A 125 -19.70 21.14 -33.71
C ARG A 125 -19.36 22.30 -32.78
N ALA A 126 -20.27 22.70 -31.90
CA ALA A 126 -20.03 23.76 -30.93
C ALA A 126 -18.88 23.42 -29.95
N GLU A 127 -18.79 22.18 -29.49
CA GLU A 127 -17.67 21.73 -28.66
C GLU A 127 -16.35 21.76 -29.44
N LYS A 128 -16.34 21.27 -30.69
CA LYS A 128 -15.16 21.31 -31.56
C LYS A 128 -14.67 22.74 -31.80
N LEU A 129 -15.59 23.67 -32.06
CA LEU A 129 -15.26 25.10 -32.21
C LEU A 129 -14.66 25.69 -30.93
N ARG A 130 -15.23 25.39 -29.76
CA ARG A 130 -14.67 25.81 -28.46
C ARG A 130 -13.24 25.31 -28.27
N ARG A 131 -13.00 24.02 -28.57
CA ARG A 131 -11.67 23.39 -28.43
C ARG A 131 -10.63 23.93 -29.42
N LYS A 132 -11.05 24.49 -30.55
CA LYS A 132 -10.15 25.12 -31.54
C LYS A 132 -9.77 26.56 -31.21
N ARG A 133 -10.56 27.24 -30.38
CA ARG A 133 -10.34 28.65 -29.99
C ARG A 133 -9.40 28.81 -28.80
N HIS A 134 -9.23 27.75 -28.02
CA HIS A 134 -8.21 27.63 -26.96
C HIS A 134 -7.05 26.82 -27.52
#